data_AF-A0A1I4EYQ8-F1
#
_entry.id   AF-A0A1I4EYQ8-F1
#
_cell.length_a   1.000
_cell.length_b   1.000
_cell.length_c   1.000
_cell.angle_alpha   90.00
_cell.angle_beta   90.00
_cell.angle_gamma   90.00
#
_symmetry.space_group_name_H-M   'P 1'
#
loop_
_entity.id
_entity.type
_entity.pdbx_description
1 polymer ?
#
loop_
_entity_poly.entity_id
_entity_poly.type
_entity_poly.pdbx_seq_one_letter_code
_entity_poly.pdbx_strand_id
1 'polypeptide(L)'
;MKKILFLLLAVALFVNCDPNDTPDNDKGKLDPNAMITIRPADGVQLKATVPGLTATEIVEQTVNIKFQSQWWSNVYSEEPKELSRGFAEAQRDLTIPALKMWGTDIIAQDGSFMKEFIYGTDVYLTDNNNDTIGYVPQSVINSARTLIEAAYDDENYTEVYRLFDEAFTFLPIE
;
A
#
# COMPACT_ATOMS: atom_id res chain seq x y z
N MET A 1 51.81 -3.28 7.71
CA MET A 1 50.75 -4.31 7.61
C MET A 1 49.98 -4.38 8.93
N LYS A 2 48.66 -4.63 8.87
CA LYS A 2 47.65 -4.67 9.97
C LYS A 2 47.03 -3.30 10.28
N LYS A 3 46.04 -2.88 9.48
CA LYS A 3 44.59 -3.19 9.52
C LYS A 3 43.89 -2.33 10.58
N ILE A 4 43.49 -1.13 10.15
CA ILE A 4 42.52 -0.28 10.85
C ILE A 4 41.16 -0.95 10.71
N LEU A 5 40.59 -1.29 11.87
CA LEU A 5 39.32 -1.98 12.03
C LEU A 5 38.18 -1.04 11.61
N PHE A 6 37.48 -1.39 10.54
CA PHE A 6 36.22 -0.76 10.14
C PHE A 6 35.15 -1.10 11.19
N LEU A 7 34.62 -0.07 11.85
CA LEU A 7 33.45 -0.15 12.70
C LEU A 7 32.21 -0.09 11.79
N LEU A 8 31.65 -1.25 11.43
CA LEU A 8 30.36 -1.33 10.74
C LEU A 8 29.24 -1.22 11.79
N LEU A 9 28.54 -0.10 11.74
CA LEU A 9 27.33 0.19 12.49
C LEU A 9 26.21 -0.73 11.97
N ALA A 10 25.87 -1.78 12.70
CA ALA A 10 24.69 -2.58 12.42
C ALA A 10 23.46 -1.80 12.90
N VAL A 11 22.66 -1.30 11.96
CA VAL A 11 21.32 -0.78 12.24
C VAL A 11 20.45 -2.00 12.54
N ALA A 12 20.13 -2.22 13.81
CA ALA A 12 19.11 -3.17 14.21
C ALA A 12 17.75 -2.59 13.77
N LEU A 13 17.15 -3.16 12.74
CA LEU A 13 15.73 -3.00 12.46
C LEU A 13 14.99 -3.66 13.63
N PHE A 14 14.38 -2.85 14.49
CA PHE A 14 13.43 -3.35 15.49
C PHE A 14 12.15 -3.75 14.76
N VAL A 15 12.13 -4.96 14.22
CA VAL A 15 10.88 -5.66 13.93
C VAL A 15 10.31 -6.02 15.30
N ASN A 16 9.25 -5.32 15.71
CA ASN A 16 8.45 -5.72 16.87
C ASN A 16 7.64 -6.96 16.48
N CYS A 17 8.31 -8.11 16.37
CA CYS A 17 7.62 -9.40 16.25
C CYS A 17 7.00 -9.71 17.61
N ASP A 18 5.67 -9.83 17.65
CA ASP A 18 4.99 -10.44 18.79
C ASP A 18 5.50 -11.89 18.91
N PRO A 19 6.00 -12.34 20.07
CA PRO A 19 6.48 -13.72 20.24
C PRO A 19 5.39 -14.79 20.07
N ASN A 20 4.12 -14.40 19.86
CA ASN A 20 3.04 -15.31 19.48
C ASN A 20 2.74 -15.37 17.97
N ASP A 21 3.47 -14.63 17.12
CA ASP A 21 3.42 -14.81 15.66
C ASP A 21 4.23 -16.05 15.26
N THR A 22 3.75 -17.24 15.63
CA THR A 22 4.08 -18.41 14.82
C THR A 22 3.43 -18.21 13.46
N PRO A 23 4.16 -18.26 12.33
CA PRO A 23 3.55 -18.12 11.01
C PRO A 23 2.43 -19.16 10.93
N ASP A 24 1.20 -18.67 10.76
CA ASP A 24 0.06 -19.54 10.54
C ASP A 24 0.41 -20.38 9.31
N ASN A 25 0.51 -21.70 9.47
CA ASN A 25 0.88 -22.59 8.37
C ASN A 25 -0.23 -22.66 7.30
N ASP A 26 -1.36 -21.98 7.53
CA ASP A 26 -2.39 -21.75 6.52
C ASP A 26 -1.99 -20.58 5.61
N LYS A 27 -1.35 -20.92 4.48
CA LYS A 27 -1.04 -20.01 3.37
C LYS A 27 -2.29 -19.43 2.69
N GLY A 28 -3.47 -19.87 3.11
CA GLY A 28 -4.74 -19.46 2.54
C GLY A 28 -4.90 -19.94 1.10
N LYS A 29 -5.90 -19.37 0.43
CA LYS A 29 -6.13 -19.55 -1.01
C LYS A 29 -6.33 -18.18 -1.61
N LEU A 30 -6.03 -18.05 -2.91
CA LEU A 30 -6.42 -16.89 -3.68
C LEU A 30 -7.93 -16.64 -3.47
N ASP A 31 -8.25 -15.48 -2.92
CA ASP A 31 -9.62 -14.99 -2.82
C ASP A 31 -9.76 -13.74 -3.70
N PRO A 32 -10.32 -13.88 -4.92
CA PRO A 32 -10.53 -12.75 -5.82
C PRO A 32 -11.47 -11.68 -5.25
N ASN A 33 -12.23 -11.98 -4.19
CA ASN A 33 -13.14 -11.05 -3.53
C ASN A 33 -12.56 -10.47 -2.23
N ALA A 34 -11.31 -10.81 -1.87
CA ALA A 34 -10.63 -10.17 -0.75
C ALA A 34 -10.62 -8.65 -0.96
N MET A 35 -10.83 -7.91 0.13
CA MET A 35 -10.66 -6.46 0.14
C MET A 35 -9.41 -6.14 0.92
N ILE A 36 -8.48 -5.44 0.27
CA ILE A 36 -7.31 -4.87 0.93
C ILE A 36 -7.55 -3.37 1.12
N THR A 37 -6.81 -2.74 2.02
CA THR A 37 -7.09 -1.39 2.51
C THR A 37 -5.87 -0.49 2.40
N ILE A 38 -6.11 0.76 2.05
CA ILE A 38 -5.16 1.86 2.25
C ILE A 38 -5.69 2.71 3.42
N ARG A 39 -4.90 2.84 4.48
CA ARG A 39 -5.31 3.44 5.77
C ARG A 39 -4.54 4.74 6.06
N PRO A 40 -5.00 5.62 6.95
CA PRO A 40 -4.18 6.74 7.41
C PRO A 40 -2.91 6.24 8.09
N ALA A 41 -1.79 6.93 7.88
CA ALA A 41 -0.57 6.64 8.63
C ALA A 41 -0.72 7.02 10.12
N ASP A 42 0.11 6.43 10.98
CA ASP A 42 0.15 6.76 12.40
C ASP A 42 0.39 8.25 12.63
N GLY A 43 -0.40 8.84 13.53
CA GLY A 43 -0.31 10.27 13.88
C GLY A 43 -1.13 11.20 12.97
N VAL A 44 -1.74 10.71 11.88
CA VAL A 44 -2.71 11.49 11.10
C VAL A 44 -3.96 11.77 11.95
N GLN A 45 -4.38 13.04 12.00
CA GLN A 45 -5.58 13.42 12.73
C GLN A 45 -6.83 12.82 12.07
N LEU A 46 -7.51 11.94 12.81
CA LEU A 46 -8.78 11.34 12.36
C LEU A 46 -9.94 12.35 12.35
N LYS A 47 -9.82 13.46 13.10
CA LYS A 47 -10.79 14.56 13.25
C LYS A 47 -10.05 15.91 13.41
N ALA A 48 -10.47 16.97 12.72
CA ALA A 48 -9.68 18.21 12.58
C ALA A 48 -10.09 19.24 13.63
N THR A 49 -9.09 19.98 14.11
CA THR A 49 -9.25 21.19 14.92
C THR A 49 -8.56 22.43 14.29
N VAL A 50 -7.93 22.29 13.11
CA VAL A 50 -7.10 23.29 12.37
C VAL A 50 -7.08 22.93 10.86
N PRO A 51 -6.64 23.81 9.92
CA PRO A 51 -6.81 23.63 8.47
C PRO A 51 -6.03 22.45 7.89
N GLY A 52 -6.68 21.74 6.97
CA GLY A 52 -6.25 20.46 6.37
C GLY A 52 -7.38 19.44 6.52
N LEU A 53 -7.56 18.55 5.53
CA LEU A 53 -8.57 17.50 5.64
C LEU A 53 -8.13 16.45 6.66
N THR A 54 -9.08 15.97 7.45
CA THR A 54 -8.89 14.81 8.31
C THR A 54 -8.73 13.54 7.49
N ALA A 55 -8.20 12.49 8.11
CA ALA A 55 -8.22 11.16 7.50
C ALA A 55 -9.64 10.72 7.07
N THR A 56 -10.67 11.01 7.88
CA THR A 56 -12.05 10.66 7.54
C THR A 56 -12.54 11.44 6.32
N GLU A 57 -12.28 12.75 6.27
CA GLU A 57 -12.66 13.61 5.15
C GLU A 57 -11.89 13.26 3.87
N ILE A 58 -10.62 12.88 3.96
CA ILE A 58 -9.85 12.38 2.81
C ILE A 58 -10.49 11.12 2.26
N VAL A 59 -10.81 10.15 3.12
CA VAL A 59 -11.47 8.91 2.69
C VAL A 59 -12.81 9.21 2.05
N GLU A 60 -13.62 10.08 2.67
CA GLU A 60 -14.93 10.49 2.17
C GLU A 60 -14.85 11.17 0.80
N GLN A 61 -13.89 12.08 0.60
CA GLN A 61 -13.75 12.88 -0.62
C GLN A 61 -12.99 12.18 -1.74
N THR A 62 -12.19 11.15 -1.42
CA THR A 62 -11.37 10.45 -2.43
C THR A 62 -12.25 9.72 -3.45
N VAL A 63 -12.05 10.06 -4.72
CA VAL A 63 -12.65 9.37 -5.86
C VAL A 63 -11.62 8.58 -6.65
N ASN A 64 -10.35 8.96 -6.65
CA ASN A 64 -9.28 8.24 -7.36
C ASN A 64 -8.01 8.12 -6.52
N ILE A 65 -7.30 7.01 -6.70
CA ILE A 65 -5.86 6.93 -6.48
C ILE A 65 -5.16 6.96 -7.83
N LYS A 66 -4.16 7.82 -7.96
CA LYS A 66 -3.38 8.03 -9.17
C LYS A 66 -1.92 7.79 -8.90
N PHE A 67 -1.21 7.31 -9.92
CA PHE A 67 0.19 6.93 -9.81
C PHE A 67 0.83 6.82 -11.19
N GLN A 68 2.16 6.94 -11.24
CA GLN A 68 2.94 6.62 -12.42
C GLN A 68 3.36 5.16 -12.37
N SER A 69 3.37 4.45 -13.50
CA SER A 69 3.88 3.07 -13.56
C SER A 69 4.50 2.75 -14.90
N GLN A 70 5.60 2.00 -14.87
CA GLN A 70 6.18 1.35 -16.05
C GLN A 70 5.43 0.07 -16.44
N TRP A 71 4.45 -0.35 -15.66
CA TRP A 71 3.66 -1.55 -15.91
C TRP A 71 2.22 -1.17 -16.24
N TRP A 72 1.66 -1.80 -17.28
CA TRP A 72 0.24 -1.70 -17.61
C TRP A 72 -0.26 -3.01 -18.23
N SER A 73 -1.31 -3.57 -17.65
CA SER A 73 -1.77 -4.94 -17.95
C SER A 73 -0.63 -5.95 -17.85
N ASN A 74 0.21 -5.81 -16.83
CA ASN A 74 1.45 -6.56 -16.61
C ASN A 74 2.49 -6.51 -17.75
N VAL A 75 2.36 -5.56 -18.69
CA VAL A 75 3.35 -5.31 -19.73
C VAL A 75 4.25 -4.14 -19.33
N TYR A 76 5.56 -4.37 -19.38
CA TYR A 76 6.56 -3.33 -19.12
C TYR A 76 6.65 -2.33 -20.28
N SER A 77 6.85 -1.05 -19.94
CA SER A 77 7.15 0.04 -20.85
C SER A 77 8.30 0.87 -20.30
N GLU A 78 9.19 1.35 -21.18
CA GLU A 78 10.30 2.22 -20.78
C GLU A 78 9.80 3.57 -20.27
N GLU A 79 8.75 4.10 -20.91
CA GLU A 79 8.10 5.35 -20.52
C GLU A 79 6.98 5.07 -19.51
N PRO A 80 7.00 5.70 -18.32
CA PRO A 80 5.94 5.54 -17.34
C PRO A 80 4.62 6.13 -17.85
N LYS A 81 3.51 5.51 -17.46
CA LYS A 81 2.16 5.99 -17.72
C LYS A 81 1.52 6.47 -16.43
N GLU A 82 0.74 7.54 -16.52
CA GLU A 82 -0.19 7.89 -15.45
C GLU A 82 -1.37 6.92 -15.49
N LEU A 83 -1.59 6.24 -14.36
CA LEU A 83 -2.68 5.32 -14.13
C LEU A 83 -3.59 5.88 -13.04
N SER A 84 -4.87 5.50 -13.11
CA SER A 84 -5.90 5.93 -12.16
C SER A 84 -6.80 4.75 -11.83
N ARG A 85 -7.09 4.58 -10.55
CA ARG A 85 -8.05 3.61 -10.04
C ARG A 85 -9.11 4.34 -9.22
N GLY A 86 -10.36 4.25 -9.67
CA GLY A 86 -11.49 4.94 -9.03
C GLY A 86 -12.03 4.17 -7.83
N PHE A 87 -12.52 4.86 -6.80
CA PHE A 87 -13.20 4.27 -5.63
C PHE A 87 -14.72 4.50 -5.69
N ALA A 88 -15.47 3.41 -5.65
CA ALA A 88 -16.91 3.47 -5.43
C ALA A 88 -17.23 3.88 -3.97
N GLU A 89 -18.46 4.34 -3.73
CA GLU A 89 -18.90 4.72 -2.38
C GLU A 89 -18.74 3.58 -1.36
N ALA A 90 -19.10 2.36 -1.74
CA ALA A 90 -18.94 1.18 -0.89
C ALA A 90 -17.47 0.83 -0.56
N GLN A 91 -16.50 1.41 -1.27
CA GLN A 91 -15.07 1.21 -1.04
C GLN A 91 -14.47 2.29 -0.13
N ARG A 92 -15.24 3.30 0.27
CA ARG A 92 -14.84 4.29 1.28
C ARG A 92 -15.40 3.88 2.62
N ASP A 93 -14.56 3.33 3.50
CA ASP A 93 -14.98 2.96 4.85
C ASP A 93 -14.77 4.14 5.78
N LEU A 94 -15.87 4.74 6.25
CA LEU A 94 -15.83 5.87 7.18
C LEU A 94 -15.84 5.42 8.64
N THR A 95 -16.16 4.15 8.91
CA THR A 95 -16.17 3.59 10.28
C THR A 95 -14.75 3.29 10.76
N ILE A 96 -13.94 2.77 9.83
CA ILE A 96 -12.49 2.66 9.93
C ILE A 96 -11.94 3.45 8.74
N PRO A 97 -11.58 4.74 8.88
CA PRO A 97 -11.14 5.57 7.77
C PRO A 97 -10.15 4.82 6.88
N ALA A 98 -10.61 4.33 5.73
CA ALA A 98 -9.83 3.48 4.83
C ALA A 98 -10.44 3.45 3.42
N LEU A 99 -9.57 3.33 2.43
CA LEU A 99 -9.93 3.10 1.04
C LEU A 99 -9.75 1.62 0.71
N LYS A 100 -10.81 0.95 0.30
CA LYS A 100 -10.82 -0.49 0.00
C LYS A 100 -10.51 -0.74 -1.48
N MET A 101 -9.42 -1.47 -1.72
CA MET A 101 -9.03 -2.01 -3.02
C MET A 101 -9.45 -3.48 -3.13
N TRP A 102 -9.65 -3.94 -4.36
CA TRP A 102 -9.90 -5.37 -4.58
C TRP A 102 -8.58 -6.12 -4.45
N GLY A 103 -8.61 -7.35 -3.92
CA GLY A 103 -7.44 -8.23 -3.93
C GLY A 103 -6.92 -8.46 -5.34
N THR A 104 -7.80 -8.40 -6.35
CA THR A 104 -7.45 -8.44 -7.77
C THR A 104 -6.68 -7.24 -8.29
N ASP A 105 -6.62 -6.14 -7.54
CA ASP A 105 -5.72 -5.02 -7.84
C ASP A 105 -4.25 -5.43 -7.61
N ILE A 106 -3.98 -6.55 -6.90
CA ILE A 106 -2.64 -7.09 -6.58
C ILE A 106 -2.41 -8.51 -7.11
N ILE A 107 -3.43 -9.37 -7.09
CA ILE A 107 -3.36 -10.74 -7.62
C ILE A 107 -4.57 -11.00 -8.51
N ALA A 108 -4.37 -11.06 -9.83
CA ALA A 108 -5.44 -11.28 -10.80
C ALA A 108 -6.20 -12.60 -10.54
N GLN A 109 -7.39 -12.72 -11.16
CA GLN A 109 -8.24 -13.91 -11.01
C GLN A 109 -7.58 -15.21 -11.49
N ASP A 110 -6.63 -15.12 -12.42
CA ASP A 110 -5.85 -16.26 -12.90
C ASP A 110 -4.63 -16.57 -12.02
N GLY A 111 -4.46 -15.83 -10.91
CA GLY A 111 -3.36 -15.95 -9.96
C GLY A 111 -2.16 -15.07 -10.28
N SER A 112 -2.15 -14.31 -11.39
CA SER A 112 -0.99 -13.50 -11.77
C SER A 112 -0.77 -12.31 -10.81
N PHE A 113 0.48 -12.11 -10.37
CA PHE A 113 0.87 -10.92 -9.63
C PHE A 113 0.78 -9.65 -10.49
N MET A 114 0.01 -8.67 -10.03
CA MET A 114 -0.24 -7.39 -10.73
C MET A 114 0.79 -6.35 -10.32
N LYS A 115 1.60 -5.91 -11.28
CA LYS A 115 2.75 -5.03 -11.01
C LYS A 115 2.38 -3.55 -11.05
N GLU A 116 1.29 -3.19 -11.69
CA GLU A 116 0.88 -1.81 -11.99
C GLU A 116 0.96 -0.93 -10.74
N PHE A 117 0.26 -1.32 -9.69
CA PHE A 117 0.19 -0.55 -8.44
C PHE A 117 1.41 -0.77 -7.54
N ILE A 118 1.85 -2.02 -7.36
CA ILE A 118 2.97 -2.34 -6.46
C ILE A 118 4.30 -1.71 -6.93
N TYR A 119 4.48 -1.54 -8.24
CA TYR A 119 5.62 -0.82 -8.82
C TYR A 119 5.35 0.66 -9.05
N GLY A 120 4.17 1.15 -8.67
CA GLY A 120 3.77 2.53 -8.85
C GLY A 120 4.69 3.51 -8.13
N THR A 121 4.87 4.68 -8.73
CA THR A 121 5.51 5.85 -8.13
C THR A 121 4.57 7.03 -8.10
N ASP A 122 4.90 8.03 -7.28
CA ASP A 122 4.14 9.27 -7.15
C ASP A 122 2.65 8.98 -6.91
N VAL A 123 2.37 8.24 -5.83
CA VAL A 123 1.01 7.75 -5.54
C VAL A 123 0.23 8.78 -4.73
N TYR A 124 -0.84 9.31 -5.31
CA TYR A 124 -1.66 10.37 -4.71
C TYR A 124 -3.17 10.12 -4.83
N LEU A 125 -3.92 10.70 -3.90
CA LEU A 125 -5.38 10.60 -3.79
C LEU A 125 -6.00 11.90 -4.29
N THR A 126 -7.05 11.81 -5.10
CA THR A 126 -7.76 13.00 -5.60
C THR A 126 -9.25 13.01 -5.27
N ASP A 127 -9.78 14.21 -5.10
CA ASP A 127 -11.21 14.48 -4.98
C ASP A 127 -11.92 14.52 -6.35
N ASN A 128 -13.22 14.85 -6.34
CA ASN A 128 -14.04 14.93 -7.55
C ASN A 128 -13.69 16.11 -8.49
N ASN A 129 -12.96 17.11 -7.99
CA ASN A 129 -12.41 18.21 -8.79
C ASN A 129 -11.02 17.88 -9.34
N ASN A 130 -10.51 16.68 -9.05
CA ASN A 130 -9.16 16.23 -9.36
C ASN A 130 -8.07 16.99 -8.56
N ASP A 131 -8.45 17.57 -7.42
CA ASP A 131 -7.51 18.16 -6.48
C ASP A 131 -6.85 17.05 -5.67
N THR A 132 -5.53 17.10 -5.53
CA THR A 132 -4.80 16.18 -4.66
C THR A 132 -5.19 16.47 -3.22
N ILE A 133 -5.56 15.45 -2.45
CA ILE A 133 -6.01 15.59 -1.05
C ILE A 133 -5.21 14.70 -0.08
N GLY A 134 -4.44 13.76 -0.60
CA GLY A 134 -3.52 12.93 0.17
C GLY A 134 -2.56 12.17 -0.72
N TYR A 135 -1.63 11.45 -0.13
CA TYR A 135 -0.63 10.66 -0.85
C TYR A 135 -0.15 9.45 -0.06
N VAL A 136 0.33 8.42 -0.77
CA VAL A 136 1.01 7.26 -0.17
C VAL A 136 2.51 7.47 -0.33
N PRO A 137 3.30 7.57 0.75
CA PRO A 137 4.74 7.78 0.66
C PRO A 137 5.44 6.68 -0.16
N GLN A 138 6.39 7.05 -1.02
CA GLN A 138 7.13 6.06 -1.82
C GLN A 138 7.89 5.05 -0.94
N SER A 139 8.34 5.47 0.25
CA SER A 139 9.01 4.60 1.22
C SER A 139 8.11 3.44 1.65
N VAL A 140 6.82 3.69 1.87
CA VAL A 140 5.83 2.66 2.22
C VAL A 140 5.79 1.58 1.14
N ILE A 141 5.61 1.99 -0.12
CA ILE A 141 5.50 1.07 -1.26
C ILE A 141 6.79 0.28 -1.44
N ASN A 142 7.94 0.95 -1.38
CA ASN A 142 9.25 0.31 -1.56
C ASN A 142 9.55 -0.71 -0.46
N SER A 143 9.19 -0.40 0.80
CA SER A 143 9.38 -1.33 1.92
C SER A 143 8.44 -2.53 1.84
N ALA A 144 7.20 -2.33 1.40
CA ALA A 144 6.21 -3.40 1.28
C ALA A 144 6.46 -4.32 0.09
N ARG A 145 6.89 -3.77 -1.06
CA ARG A 145 7.01 -4.50 -2.34
C ARG A 145 7.78 -5.80 -2.22
N THR A 146 9.01 -5.74 -1.69
CA THR A 146 9.87 -6.93 -1.59
C THR A 146 9.27 -8.02 -0.69
N LEU A 147 8.56 -7.63 0.36
CA LEU A 147 7.90 -8.56 1.28
C LEU A 147 6.68 -9.21 0.60
N ILE A 148 5.88 -8.41 -0.10
CA ILE A 148 4.70 -8.88 -0.83
C ILE A 148 5.10 -9.84 -1.95
N GLU A 149 6.15 -9.53 -2.70
CA GLU A 149 6.68 -10.41 -3.75
C GLU A 149 7.16 -11.73 -3.18
N ALA A 150 7.91 -11.69 -2.07
CA ALA A 150 8.37 -12.90 -1.40
C ALA A 150 7.22 -13.77 -0.89
N ALA A 151 6.17 -13.16 -0.33
CA ALA A 151 4.97 -13.87 0.11
C ALA A 151 4.20 -14.48 -1.07
N TYR A 152 4.08 -13.74 -2.18
CA TYR A 152 3.44 -14.24 -3.40
C TYR A 152 4.22 -15.41 -4.02
N ASP A 153 5.55 -15.31 -4.11
CA ASP A 153 6.42 -16.37 -4.63
C ASP A 153 6.38 -17.65 -3.78
N ASP A 154 6.05 -17.52 -2.49
CA ASP A 154 5.80 -18.63 -1.56
C ASP A 154 4.34 -19.16 -1.61
N GLU A 155 3.52 -18.63 -2.52
CA GLU A 155 2.07 -18.92 -2.62
C GLU A 155 1.30 -18.61 -1.32
N ASN A 156 1.82 -17.70 -0.49
CA ASN A 156 1.23 -17.30 0.78
C ASN A 156 0.32 -16.09 0.60
N TYR A 157 -0.89 -16.34 0.10
CA TYR A 157 -1.88 -15.30 -0.21
C TYR A 157 -2.36 -14.55 1.03
N THR A 158 -2.52 -15.26 2.15
CA THR A 158 -2.85 -14.66 3.45
C THR A 158 -1.83 -13.57 3.80
N GLU A 159 -0.54 -13.88 3.65
CA GLU A 159 0.54 -12.96 3.96
C GLU A 159 0.60 -11.79 2.97
N VAL A 160 0.34 -12.02 1.67
CA VAL A 160 0.25 -10.93 0.70
C VAL A 160 -0.81 -9.89 1.11
N TYR A 161 -2.02 -10.35 1.46
CA TYR A 161 -3.10 -9.44 1.85
C TYR A 161 -2.81 -8.74 3.17
N ARG A 162 -2.25 -9.44 4.16
CA ARG A 162 -1.85 -8.87 5.45
C ARG A 162 -0.80 -7.78 5.29
N LEU A 163 0.28 -8.06 4.56
CA LEU A 163 1.36 -7.11 4.29
C LEU A 163 0.85 -5.85 3.59
N PHE A 164 -0.10 -6.01 2.67
CA PHE A 164 -0.72 -4.87 2.02
C PHE A 164 -1.51 -4.01 3.01
N ASP A 165 -2.41 -4.63 3.77
CA ASP A 165 -3.28 -3.96 4.75
C ASP A 165 -2.50 -3.21 5.84
N GLU A 166 -1.35 -3.72 6.24
CA GLU A 166 -0.50 -3.12 7.26
C GLU A 166 0.40 -2.01 6.71
N ALA A 167 0.98 -2.21 5.53
CA ALA A 167 1.99 -1.29 5.04
C ALA A 167 1.38 -0.07 4.34
N PHE A 168 0.35 -0.25 3.50
CA PHE A 168 -0.12 0.80 2.60
C PHE A 168 -0.93 1.87 3.34
N THR A 169 -0.23 2.91 3.78
CA THR A 169 -0.84 4.05 4.46
C THR A 169 -0.71 5.38 3.71
N PHE A 170 -1.69 6.27 3.87
CA PHE A 170 -1.71 7.61 3.28
C PHE A 170 -1.51 8.73 4.32
N LEU A 171 -1.01 9.87 3.84
CA LEU A 171 -0.88 11.14 4.55
C LEU A 171 -1.74 12.22 3.86
N PRO A 172 -2.26 13.21 4.59
CA PRO A 172 -2.89 14.40 4.00
C PRO A 172 -1.87 15.24 3.23
N ILE A 173 -2.32 16.02 2.23
CA ILE A 173 -1.52 17.14 1.74
C ILE A 173 -1.61 18.31 2.73
N GLU A 174 -0.49 18.97 3.00
CA GLU A 174 -0.41 20.18 3.85
C GLU A 174 -0.69 21.46 3.05
#